data_AF-A0A969V0J6-F1
#
_entry.id   AF-A0A969V0J6-F1
#
_cell.length_a   1.000
_cell.length_b   1.000
_cell.length_c   1.000
_cell.angle_alpha   90.00
_cell.angle_beta   90.00
_cell.angle_gamma   90.00
#
_symmetry.space_group_name_H-M   'P 1'
#
loop_
_entity.id
_entity.type
_entity.pdbx_description
1 polymer ?
#
loop_
_entity_poly.entity_id
_entity_poly.type
_entity_poly.pdbx_seq_one_letter_code
_entity_poly.pdbx_strand_id
1 'polypeptide(L)'
;MTHACRQSGFEPKLDLSIRSGGLVTLLSLVATGMGLSVMPAHTQILHREGIVHRPIPELQLKRFIALVWNKNDSSPILNNFAEFFRSNSI
;
A
#
# COMPACT_ATOMS: atom_id res chain seq x y z
N MET A 1 9.43 -2.35 1.43
CA MET A 1 9.79 -1.28 2.37
C MET A 1 11.10 -1.56 3.08
N THR A 2 11.30 -2.74 3.69
CA THR A 2 12.59 -3.15 4.27
C THR A 2 13.79 -2.97 3.32
N HIS A 3 13.62 -3.31 2.04
CA HIS A 3 14.62 -3.06 1.00
C HIS A 3 15.00 -1.58 0.86
N ALA A 4 14.02 -0.67 0.88
CA ALA A 4 14.30 0.77 0.77
C ALA A 4 15.02 1.30 2.01
N CYS A 5 14.64 0.86 3.22
CA CYS A 5 15.38 1.21 4.45
C CYS A 5 16.85 0.78 4.37
N ARG A 6 17.11 -0.46 3.92
CA ARG A 6 18.47 -0.97 3.72
C ARG A 6 19.26 -0.16 2.71
N GLN A 7 18.64 0.20 1.58
CA GLN A 7 19.28 1.07 0.58
C GLN A 7 19.62 2.45 1.13
N SER A 8 18.83 2.95 2.09
CA SER A 8 19.11 4.19 2.82
C SER A 8 20.10 4.00 3.99
N GLY A 9 20.69 2.82 4.16
CA GLY A 9 21.76 2.56 5.13
C GLY A 9 21.29 2.18 6.54
N PHE A 10 20.02 1.82 6.73
CA PHE A 10 19.51 1.40 8.04
C PHE A 10 18.59 0.18 7.96
N GLU A 11 18.56 -0.61 9.03
CA GLU A 11 17.57 -1.69 9.20
C GLU A 11 16.48 -1.23 10.17
N PRO A 12 15.18 -1.32 9.80
CA PRO A 12 14.11 -0.95 10.71
C PRO A 12 14.05 -1.97 11.86
N LYS A 13 13.98 -1.46 13.10
CA LYS A 13 13.73 -2.30 14.28
C LYS A 13 12.24 -2.61 14.35
N LEU A 14 11.88 -3.88 14.21
CA LEU A 14 10.49 -4.33 14.22
C LEU A 14 10.21 -5.06 15.54
N ASP A 15 9.17 -4.63 16.25
CA ASP A 15 8.63 -5.40 17.37
C ASP A 15 7.67 -6.47 16.81
N LEU A 16 8.13 -7.72 16.81
CA LEU A 16 7.38 -8.86 16.28
C LEU A 16 6.30 -9.38 17.25
N SER A 17 6.20 -8.84 18.47
CA SER A 17 5.12 -9.14 19.41
C SER A 17 3.79 -8.49 19.00
N ILE A 18 3.87 -7.35 18.30
CA ILE A 18 2.71 -6.63 17.79
C ILE A 18 2.27 -7.26 16.47
N ARG A 19 1.03 -7.74 16.43
CA ARG A 19 0.41 -8.23 15.19
C ARG A 19 -0.65 -7.25 14.71
N SER A 20 -0.66 -7.00 13.41
CA SER A 20 -1.72 -6.27 12.75
C SER A 20 -2.45 -7.19 11.77
N GLY A 21 -3.78 -7.24 11.85
CA GLY A 21 -4.64 -7.99 10.94
C GLY A 21 -4.94 -7.27 9.62
N GLY A 22 -4.40 -6.07 9.40
CA GLY A 22 -4.64 -5.28 8.21
C GLY A 22 -4.53 -3.78 8.45
N LEU A 23 -4.95 -2.98 7.47
CA LEU A 23 -4.80 -1.52 7.49
C LEU A 23 -5.53 -0.88 8.68
N VAL A 24 -6.75 -1.32 9.01
CA VAL A 24 -7.56 -0.74 10.09
C VAL A 24 -6.91 -0.96 11.47
N THR A 25 -6.44 -2.17 11.74
CA THR A 25 -5.75 -2.49 13.00
C THR A 25 -4.47 -1.69 13.10
N LEU A 26 -3.68 -1.62 12.03
CA LEU A 26 -2.43 -0.87 12.00
C LEU A 26 -2.64 0.62 12.29
N LEU A 27 -3.63 1.26 11.66
CA LEU A 27 -3.98 2.65 11.93
C LEU A 27 -4.43 2.84 13.39
N SER A 28 -5.19 1.90 13.95
CA SER A 28 -5.60 1.97 15.36
C SER A 28 -4.40 1.92 16.31
N LEU A 29 -3.42 1.05 16.06
CA LEU A 29 -2.21 0.95 16.88
C LEU A 29 -1.38 2.24 16.85
N VAL A 30 -1.30 2.89 15.68
CA VAL A 30 -0.63 4.19 15.54
C VAL A 30 -1.41 5.28 16.29
N ALA A 31 -2.73 5.33 16.13
CA ALA A 31 -3.58 6.32 16.82
C ALA A 31 -3.52 6.19 18.35
N THR A 32 -3.29 4.99 18.89
CA THR A 32 -3.10 4.75 20.32
C THR A 32 -1.65 4.98 20.79
N GLY A 33 -0.76 5.45 19.92
CA GLY A 33 0.62 5.80 20.28
C GLY A 33 1.60 4.62 20.34
N MET A 34 1.26 3.45 19.78
CA MET A 34 2.19 2.30 19.78
C MET A 34 3.38 2.47 18.80
N GLY A 35 3.39 3.54 18.01
CA GLY A 35 4.51 3.86 17.12
C GLY A 35 4.07 4.55 15.84
N LEU A 36 4.81 4.29 14.76
CA LEU A 36 4.56 4.82 13.42
C LEU A 36 4.42 3.69 12.40
N SER A 37 3.91 4.02 11.22
CA SER A 37 3.89 3.10 10.09
C SER A 37 4.14 3.80 8.76
N VAL A 38 4.86 3.12 7.87
CA VAL A 38 5.09 3.57 6.49
C VAL A 38 4.01 2.94 5.61
N MET A 39 3.17 3.75 4.99
CA MET A 39 2.01 3.28 4.23
C MET A 39 1.96 3.83 2.80
N PRO A 40 1.31 3.11 1.86
CA PRO A 40 0.89 3.65 0.58
C PRO A 40 0.16 5.00 0.70
N ALA A 41 0.41 5.96 -0.21
CA ALA A 41 -0.30 7.26 -0.18
C ALA A 41 -1.84 7.12 -0.19
N HIS A 42 -2.39 6.11 -0.87
CA HIS A 42 -3.84 5.89 -0.93
C HIS A 42 -4.48 5.62 0.43
N THR A 43 -3.72 5.21 1.45
CA THR A 43 -4.30 4.93 2.78
C THR A 43 -4.79 6.19 3.47
N GLN A 44 -4.43 7.38 2.98
CA GLN A 44 -4.96 8.67 3.45
C GLN A 44 -6.48 8.78 3.31
N ILE A 45 -7.10 7.99 2.42
CA ILE A 45 -8.56 7.92 2.27
C ILE A 45 -9.21 7.46 3.59
N LEU A 46 -8.50 6.66 4.39
CA LEU A 46 -8.96 6.25 5.72
C LEU A 46 -8.52 7.28 6.76
N HIS A 47 -9.32 8.32 6.92
CA HIS A 47 -9.14 9.29 7.99
C HIS A 47 -9.41 8.66 9.36
N ARG A 48 -8.47 8.86 10.30
CA ARG A 48 -8.64 8.47 11.69
C ARG A 48 -8.08 9.55 12.60
N GLU A 49 -8.87 9.91 13.59
CA GLU A 49 -8.45 10.86 14.62
C GLU A 49 -7.17 10.38 15.31
N GLY A 50 -6.28 11.32 15.63
CA GLY A 50 -4.99 11.03 16.24
C GLY A 50 -3.90 10.57 15.26
N ILE A 51 -4.18 10.50 13.94
CA ILE A 51 -3.17 10.16 12.93
C ILE A 51 -2.78 11.39 12.10
N VAL A 52 -1.48 11.61 11.98
CA VAL A 52 -0.90 12.61 11.07
C VAL A 52 -0.14 11.90 9.96
N HIS A 53 -0.56 12.10 8.72
CA HIS A 53 0.18 11.60 7.56
C HIS A 53 1.33 12.53 7.22
N ARG A 54 2.54 11.99 7.06
CA ARG A 54 3.72 12.73 6.59
C ARG A 54 4.28 12.09 5.32
N PRO A 55 4.45 12.84 4.22
CA PRO A 55 5.11 12.31 3.03
C PRO A 55 6.60 12.05 3.30
N ILE A 56 7.18 11.10 2.57
CA ILE A 56 8.61 10.79 2.58
C ILE A 56 9.14 11.09 1.16
N PRO A 57 9.59 12.34 0.87
CA PRO A 57 9.89 12.77 -0.49
C PRO A 57 10.98 11.95 -1.20
N GLU A 58 11.98 11.49 -0.46
CA GLU A 58 13.11 10.71 -0.97
C GLU A 58 12.70 9.29 -1.36
N LEU A 59 11.51 8.85 -0.92
CA LEU A 59 11.01 7.50 -1.11
C LEU A 59 10.01 7.44 -2.27
N GLN A 60 10.53 7.43 -3.50
CA GLN A 60 9.75 7.31 -4.73
C GLN A 60 9.35 5.85 -5.04
N LEU A 61 8.65 5.19 -4.11
CA LEU A 61 8.17 3.82 -4.31
C LEU A 61 6.92 3.81 -5.20
N LYS A 62 7.09 3.34 -6.44
CA LYS A 62 5.98 3.10 -7.36
C LYS A 62 5.37 1.71 -7.11
N ARG A 63 4.04 1.64 -7.08
CA ARG A 63 3.28 0.39 -7.15
C ARG A 63 2.57 0.33 -8.48
N PHE A 64 2.60 -0.84 -9.11
CA PHE A 64 1.86 -1.10 -10.34
C PHE A 64 0.65 -1.96 -9.99
N ILE A 65 -0.51 -1.59 -10.53
CA ILE A 65 -1.69 -2.44 -10.55
C ILE A 65 -1.76 -3.04 -11.94
N ALA A 66 -1.88 -4.36 -12.02
CA ALA A 66 -1.94 -5.09 -13.27
C ALA A 66 -3.21 -5.94 -13.32
N LEU A 67 -3.84 -5.98 -14.49
CA LEU A 67 -4.88 -6.95 -14.80
C LEU A 67 -4.20 -8.23 -15.30
N VAL A 68 -4.55 -9.38 -14.72
CA VAL A 68 -3.96 -10.69 -15.05
C VAL A 68 -5.08 -11.69 -15.28
N TRP A 69 -4.99 -12.44 -16.37
CA TRP A 69 -5.97 -13.47 -16.75
C TRP A 69 -5.28 -14.66 -17.42
N ASN A 70 -6.01 -15.75 -17.58
CA ASN A 70 -5.50 -16.92 -18.30
C ASN A 70 -5.37 -16.60 -19.80
N LYS A 71 -4.22 -16.90 -20.41
CA LYS A 71 -3.97 -16.64 -21.85
C LYS A 71 -5.03 -17.26 -22.78
N ASN A 72 -5.69 -18.34 -22.35
CA ASN A 72 -6.69 -19.05 -23.14
C ASN A 72 -8.14 -18.59 -22.84
N ASP A 73 -8.33 -17.58 -22.00
CA ASP A 73 -9.66 -17.02 -21.72
C ASP A 73 -10.08 -16.10 -22.87
N SER A 74 -11.14 -16.49 -23.59
CA SER A 74 -11.72 -15.76 -24.71
C SER A 74 -13.05 -15.09 -24.37
N SER A 75 -13.35 -14.90 -23.08
CA SER A 75 -14.60 -14.28 -22.63
C SER A 75 -14.72 -12.84 -23.16
N PRO A 76 -15.83 -12.48 -23.83
CA PRO A 76 -16.08 -11.09 -24.22
C PRO A 76 -16.08 -10.13 -23.04
N ILE A 77 -16.49 -10.59 -21.85
CA ILE A 77 -16.50 -9.79 -20.61
C ILE A 77 -15.08 -9.38 -20.23
N LEU A 78 -14.13 -10.31 -20.33
CA LEU A 78 -12.72 -10.03 -20.05
C LEU A 78 -12.16 -8.98 -21.00
N ASN A 79 -12.44 -9.11 -22.31
CA ASN A 79 -11.98 -8.13 -23.30
C ASN A 79 -12.55 -6.74 -23.02
N ASN A 80 -13.86 -6.65 -22.79
CA ASN A 80 -14.52 -5.38 -22.46
C ASN A 80 -13.96 -4.76 -21.18
N PHE A 81 -13.73 -5.57 -20.14
CA PHE A 81 -13.16 -5.10 -18.88
C PHE A 81 -11.70 -4.65 -19.04
N ALA A 82 -10.90 -5.36 -19.83
CA ALA A 82 -9.52 -4.98 -20.13
C ALA A 82 -9.44 -3.67 -20.93
N GLU A 83 -10.33 -3.48 -21.90
CA GLU A 83 -10.46 -2.21 -22.64
C GLU A 83 -10.91 -1.06 -21.73
N PHE A 84 -11.89 -1.31 -20.86
CA PHE A 84 -12.33 -0.34 -19.85
C PHE A 84 -11.18 0.05 -18.91
N PHE A 85 -10.43 -0.93 -18.40
CA PHE A 85 -9.30 -0.69 -17.52
C PHE A 85 -8.20 0.13 -18.22
N ARG A 86 -7.89 -0.18 -19.48
CA ARG A 86 -6.90 0.57 -20.28
C ARG A 86 -7.31 2.01 -20.52
N SER A 87 -8.57 2.25 -20.83
CA SER A 87 -9.10 3.59 -21.14
C SER A 87 -9.18 4.50 -19.91
N ASN A 88 -9.17 3.92 -18.70
CA ASN A 88 -9.32 4.64 -17.43
C ASN A 88 -8.12 4.46 -16.48
N SER A 89 -7.01 3.90 -16.96
CA SER A 89 -5.79 3.81 -16.15
C SER A 89 -5.15 5.21 -16.05
N ILE A 90 -5.04 5.71 -14.82
CA ILE A 90 -4.32 6.95 -14.46
C ILE A 90 -2.84 6.62 -14.20
#